data_AF-A0A1D3JNZ3-F1
#
_entry.id   AF-A0A1D3JNZ3-F1
#
_cell.length_a   1.000
_cell.length_b   1.000
_cell.length_c   1.000
_cell.angle_alpha   90.00
_cell.angle_beta   90.00
_cell.angle_gamma   90.00
#
_symmetry.space_group_name_H-M   'P 1'
#
loop_
_entity.id
_entity.type
_entity.pdbx_description
1 polymer ?
#
loop_
_entity_poly.entity_id
_entity_poly.type
_entity_poly.pdbx_seq_one_letter_code
_entity_poly.pdbx_strand_id
1 'polypeptide(L)'
;KESITYNQIKNTRITAQSELLKNIENVNKAKSYLDYIKGNEFDRIVTYFKNKLNTVNDKFKNEYLKVNEGFDNISNSINNVKNSTDENSLLDILNQTKEIYANIVSKKYYSYKYEAENIFRNISKLANSLNIQIKNSSGIDLLENINIAILPYLDSQKEDTLTFIPSPQRISETYTKISDSYNILLDILKKSQELHKKEQQTLNLILENRRLYEKVQATNELKDTLSDLKNKKEQILNEVKLLLHKSNELNKLSCNSQNYDTILESSKYDQIKEKSNNYKQEKEKLGIDFDVTAMEEKFNNDIKDIEELENNYNSSEENSYNSSEENNYNSLEENNYDSSEENNNILQSKKKLKELTNAFNTEIKQIEDKIIEKNDLINKLIEMRKECLLFTYTTLVETLKIKITDYSEFITSATKFSKEFLKYIDDTSNTLNDDIDALQIKYNL
;
A
#
# COMPACT_ATOMS: atom_id res chain seq x y z
N LYS A 1 86.69 84.20 40.22
CA LYS A 1 85.55 84.11 39.28
C LYS A 1 85.47 82.68 38.76
N GLU A 2 84.48 81.85 39.03
CA GLU A 2 83.39 81.80 40.00
C GLU A 2 82.89 80.36 39.89
N SER A 3 83.00 79.54 40.94
CA SER A 3 82.45 78.17 40.96
C SER A 3 80.91 78.16 40.92
N ILE A 4 80.29 79.35 40.90
CA ILE A 4 78.86 79.60 40.91
C ILE A 4 78.19 79.10 39.61
N THR A 5 78.83 79.27 38.44
CA THR A 5 78.24 78.90 37.14
C THR A 5 78.17 77.38 36.93
N TYR A 6 79.20 76.64 37.34
CA TYR A 6 79.23 75.17 37.21
C TYR A 6 78.23 74.50 38.19
N ASN A 7 78.18 74.97 39.43
CA ASN A 7 77.26 74.42 40.43
C ASN A 7 75.79 74.72 40.07
N GLN A 8 75.49 75.90 39.52
CA GLN A 8 74.15 76.22 39.02
C GLN A 8 73.74 75.30 37.85
N ILE A 9 74.61 75.13 36.84
CA ILE A 9 74.33 74.24 35.69
C ILE A 9 74.17 72.79 36.15
N LYS A 10 75.01 72.31 37.08
CA LYS A 10 74.92 70.96 37.65
C LYS A 10 73.58 70.77 38.38
N ASN A 11 73.17 71.73 39.19
CA ASN A 11 71.90 71.65 39.93
C ASN A 11 70.70 71.69 38.98
N THR A 12 70.69 72.55 37.96
CA THR A 12 69.63 72.57 36.93
C THR A 12 69.53 71.25 36.18
N ARG A 13 70.67 70.62 35.83
CA ARG A 13 70.68 69.28 35.20
C ARG A 13 70.08 68.21 36.12
N ILE A 14 70.44 68.21 37.41
CA ILE A 14 69.89 67.27 38.39
C ILE A 14 68.37 67.47 38.54
N THR A 15 67.88 68.72 38.59
CA THR A 15 66.45 69.02 38.63
C THR A 15 65.72 68.54 37.38
N ALA A 16 66.24 68.81 36.18
CA ALA A 16 65.64 68.34 34.92
C ALA A 16 65.61 66.81 34.80
N GLN A 17 66.65 66.11 35.28
CA GLN A 17 66.68 64.64 35.33
C GLN A 17 65.64 64.09 36.32
N SER A 18 65.48 64.74 37.48
CA SER A 18 64.44 64.40 38.46
C SER A 18 63.04 64.58 37.88
N GLU A 19 62.79 65.66 37.14
CA GLU A 19 61.50 65.89 36.47
C GLU A 19 61.25 64.90 35.32
N LEU A 20 62.26 64.56 34.53
CA LEU A 20 62.15 63.53 33.49
C LEU A 20 61.79 62.16 34.09
N LEU A 21 62.42 61.78 35.20
CA LEU A 21 62.09 60.55 35.93
C LEU A 21 60.65 60.57 36.44
N LYS A 22 60.18 61.70 37.00
CA LYS A 22 58.77 61.86 37.41
C LYS A 22 57.81 61.72 36.23
N ASN A 23 58.14 62.29 35.07
CA ASN A 23 57.32 62.15 33.86
C ASN A 23 57.26 60.71 33.35
N ILE A 24 58.39 59.99 33.35
CA ILE A 24 58.42 58.56 32.99
C ILE A 24 57.59 57.73 33.98
N GLU A 25 57.71 58.01 35.28
CA GLU A 25 56.90 57.36 36.32
C GLU A 25 55.41 57.63 36.13
N ASN A 26 55.02 58.86 35.80
CA ASN A 26 53.63 59.22 35.51
C ASN A 26 53.09 58.52 34.26
N VAL A 27 53.90 58.41 33.19
CA VAL A 27 53.53 57.65 31.97
C VAL A 27 53.36 56.16 32.29
N ASN A 28 54.26 55.58 33.08
CA ASN A 28 54.16 54.19 33.52
C ASN A 28 52.92 53.95 34.40
N LYS A 29 52.60 54.88 35.31
CA LYS A 29 51.36 54.84 36.10
C LYS A 29 50.12 54.94 35.22
N ALA A 30 50.08 55.89 34.28
CA ALA A 30 48.96 56.03 33.33
C ALA A 30 48.77 54.77 32.48
N LYS A 31 49.87 54.17 31.98
CA LYS A 31 49.85 52.89 31.27
C LYS A 31 49.30 51.76 32.15
N SER A 32 49.77 51.66 33.39
CA SER A 32 49.26 50.68 34.36
C SER A 32 47.77 50.86 34.67
N TYR A 33 47.27 52.09 34.77
CA TYR A 33 45.84 52.37 34.96
C TYR A 33 45.02 51.96 33.74
N LEU A 34 45.50 52.27 32.53
CA LEU A 34 44.83 51.87 31.30
C LEU A 34 44.78 50.34 31.15
N ASP A 35 45.88 49.65 31.46
CA ASP A 35 45.95 48.18 31.41
C ASP A 35 45.00 47.55 32.45
N TYR A 36 44.88 48.16 33.64
CA TYR A 36 43.91 47.77 34.67
C TYR A 36 42.45 47.95 34.20
N ILE A 37 42.12 49.09 33.59
CA ILE A 37 40.78 49.36 33.05
C ILE A 37 40.44 48.34 31.94
N LYS A 38 41.36 48.12 30.99
CA LYS A 38 41.19 47.14 29.91
C LYS A 38 40.97 45.73 30.44
N GLY A 39 41.73 45.31 31.44
CA GLY A 39 41.57 44.00 32.08
C GLY A 39 40.21 43.83 32.78
N ASN A 40 39.75 44.86 33.50
CA ASN A 40 38.45 44.84 34.16
C ASN A 40 37.28 44.85 33.17
N GLU A 41 37.36 45.62 32.09
CA GLU A 41 36.35 45.63 31.03
C GLU A 41 36.31 44.29 30.29
N PHE A 42 37.48 43.71 30.02
CA PHE A 42 37.59 42.37 29.45
C PHE A 42 36.87 41.32 30.30
N ASP A 43 37.16 41.29 31.60
CA ASP A 43 36.53 40.33 32.51
C ASP A 43 35.00 40.50 32.58
N ARG A 44 34.51 41.75 32.59
CA ARG A 44 33.07 42.04 32.58
C ARG A 44 32.39 41.50 31.31
N ILE A 45 32.98 41.72 30.14
CA ILE A 45 32.42 41.26 28.86
C ILE A 45 32.51 39.73 28.74
N VAL A 46 33.63 39.12 29.15
CA VAL A 46 33.77 37.65 29.22
C VAL A 46 32.71 37.06 30.16
N THR A 47 32.47 37.68 31.31
CA THR A 47 31.42 37.27 32.26
C THR A 47 30.03 37.35 31.63
N TYR A 48 29.74 38.43 30.89
CA TYR A 48 28.48 38.57 30.14
C TYR A 48 28.29 37.43 29.12
N PHE A 49 29.30 37.14 28.30
CA PHE A 49 29.22 36.06 27.31
C PHE A 49 29.13 34.68 27.97
N LYS A 50 29.85 34.43 29.07
CA LYS A 50 29.73 33.19 29.84
C LYS A 50 28.30 33.00 30.36
N ASN A 51 27.67 34.04 30.92
CA ASN A 51 26.29 33.96 31.39
C ASN A 51 25.30 33.70 30.25
N LYS A 52 25.53 34.32 29.08
CA LYS A 52 24.73 34.05 27.88
C LYS A 52 24.91 32.60 27.42
N LEU A 53 26.14 32.08 27.41
CA LEU A 53 26.43 30.70 27.05
C LEU A 53 25.81 29.69 28.03
N ASN A 54 25.85 29.98 29.33
CA ASN A 54 25.17 29.15 30.35
C ASN A 54 23.67 29.06 30.08
N THR A 55 23.03 30.19 29.74
CA THR A 55 21.61 30.21 29.38
C THR A 55 21.31 29.37 28.13
N VAL A 56 22.19 29.41 27.12
CA VAL A 56 22.09 28.56 25.93
C VAL A 56 22.26 27.09 26.29
N ASN A 57 23.23 26.77 27.14
CA ASN A 57 23.50 25.40 27.60
C ASN A 57 22.31 24.79 28.36
N ASP A 58 21.68 25.54 29.25
CA ASP A 58 20.52 25.06 30.01
C ASP A 58 19.33 24.75 29.06
N LYS A 59 19.09 25.62 28.07
CA LYS A 59 18.08 25.37 27.03
C LYS A 59 18.45 24.17 26.16
N PHE A 60 19.72 24.05 25.77
CA PHE A 60 20.22 22.93 24.98
C PHE A 60 20.04 21.60 25.71
N LYS A 61 20.42 21.50 26.99
CA LYS A 61 20.26 20.28 27.79
C LYS A 61 18.80 19.82 27.87
N ASN A 62 17.88 20.76 28.07
CA ASN A 62 16.45 20.45 28.12
C ASN A 62 15.91 19.92 26.80
N GLU A 63 16.32 20.50 25.66
CA GLU A 63 15.90 20.01 24.34
C GLU A 63 16.63 18.73 23.95
N TYR A 64 17.90 18.58 24.31
CA TYR A 64 18.70 17.37 24.07
C TYR A 64 18.02 16.13 24.65
N LEU A 65 17.59 16.19 25.92
CA LEU A 65 16.93 15.05 26.57
C LEU A 65 15.65 14.64 25.85
N LYS A 66 14.80 15.61 25.46
CA LYS A 66 13.55 15.35 24.74
C LYS A 66 13.80 14.72 23.37
N VAL A 67 14.76 15.26 22.61
CA VAL A 67 15.09 14.75 21.27
C VAL A 67 15.70 13.35 21.38
N ASN A 68 16.61 13.13 22.33
CA ASN A 68 17.25 11.84 22.55
C ASN A 68 16.22 10.75 22.93
N GLU A 69 15.31 11.05 23.85
CA GLU A 69 14.21 10.16 24.26
C GLU A 69 13.23 9.90 23.10
N GLY A 70 12.93 10.94 22.30
CA GLY A 70 12.10 10.80 21.10
C GLY A 70 12.66 9.80 20.10
N PHE A 71 13.97 9.85 19.83
CA PHE A 71 14.64 8.88 18.96
C PHE A 71 14.64 7.45 19.55
N ASP A 72 14.83 7.30 20.87
CA ASP A 72 14.73 5.99 21.54
C ASP A 72 13.32 5.41 21.42
N ASN A 73 12.30 6.24 21.63
CA ASN A 73 10.90 5.82 21.53
C ASN A 73 10.55 5.35 20.11
N ILE A 74 11.00 6.08 19.07
CA ILE A 74 10.80 5.64 17.67
C ILE A 74 11.48 4.29 17.45
N SER A 75 12.74 4.16 17.85
CA SER A 75 13.51 2.92 17.66
C SER A 75 12.84 1.73 18.36
N ASN A 76 12.37 1.91 19.60
CA ASN A 76 11.67 0.89 20.35
C ASN A 76 10.33 0.50 19.71
N SER A 77 9.55 1.47 19.25
CA SER A 77 8.27 1.22 18.56
C SER A 77 8.47 0.38 17.29
N ILE A 78 9.48 0.72 16.47
CA ILE A 78 9.79 -0.02 15.25
C ILE A 78 10.30 -1.44 15.57
N ASN A 79 11.16 -1.57 16.57
CA ASN A 79 11.69 -2.87 16.99
C ASN A 79 10.60 -3.86 17.43
N ASN A 80 9.48 -3.38 17.97
CA ASN A 80 8.35 -4.22 18.36
C ASN A 80 7.62 -4.85 17.16
N VAL A 81 7.70 -4.22 15.98
CA VAL A 81 6.99 -4.66 14.78
C VAL A 81 7.89 -5.12 13.65
N LYS A 82 9.22 -5.15 13.85
CA LYS A 82 10.22 -5.48 12.81
C LYS A 82 10.04 -6.83 12.12
N ASN A 83 9.34 -7.77 12.77
CA ASN A 83 9.03 -9.11 12.24
C ASN A 83 7.52 -9.33 12.11
N SER A 84 6.73 -8.27 12.20
CA SER A 84 5.27 -8.35 12.11
C SER A 84 4.84 -8.63 10.67
N THR A 85 3.80 -9.43 10.53
CA THR A 85 3.05 -9.60 9.27
C THR A 85 1.68 -8.92 9.31
N ASP A 86 1.38 -8.19 10.40
CA ASP A 86 0.15 -7.41 10.53
C ASP A 86 0.32 -6.03 9.89
N GLU A 87 -0.34 -5.85 8.75
CA GLU A 87 -0.32 -4.61 7.97
C GLU A 87 -0.80 -3.40 8.77
N ASN A 88 -1.84 -3.55 9.59
CA ASN A 88 -2.43 -2.44 10.34
C ASN A 88 -1.46 -1.98 11.44
N SER A 89 -0.89 -2.92 12.18
CA SER A 89 0.12 -2.62 13.21
C SER A 89 1.34 -1.91 12.61
N LEU A 90 1.84 -2.37 11.46
CA LEU A 90 2.95 -1.73 10.76
C LEU A 90 2.62 -0.29 10.33
N LEU A 91 1.42 -0.07 9.77
CA LEU A 91 0.94 1.25 9.36
C LEU A 91 0.79 2.21 10.54
N ASP A 92 0.19 1.74 11.64
CA ASP A 92 -0.02 2.53 12.85
C ASP A 92 1.31 2.98 13.44
N ILE A 93 2.28 2.06 13.58
CA ILE A 93 3.63 2.40 14.05
C ILE A 93 4.34 3.34 13.07
N LEU A 94 4.20 3.15 11.77
CA LEU A 94 4.78 4.06 10.77
C LEU A 94 4.22 5.48 10.89
N ASN A 95 2.91 5.63 11.13
CA ASN A 95 2.28 6.93 11.31
C ASN A 95 2.67 7.58 12.65
N GLN A 96 2.66 6.81 13.73
CA GLN A 96 3.08 7.26 15.05
C GLN A 96 4.54 7.76 15.04
N THR A 97 5.45 7.01 14.41
CA THR A 97 6.87 7.36 14.35
C THR A 97 7.13 8.61 13.51
N LYS A 98 6.38 8.81 12.41
CA LYS A 98 6.40 10.07 11.64
C LYS A 98 5.97 11.27 12.48
N GLU A 99 4.92 11.11 13.28
CA GLU A 99 4.43 12.18 14.15
C GLU A 99 5.45 12.53 15.24
N ILE A 100 6.00 11.52 15.93
CA ILE A 100 7.06 11.73 16.93
C ILE A 100 8.27 12.43 16.29
N TYR A 101 8.71 11.96 15.12
CA TYR A 101 9.84 12.54 14.40
C TYR A 101 9.59 14.01 14.01
N ALA A 102 8.41 14.32 13.45
CA ALA A 102 8.03 15.69 13.12
C ALA A 102 8.00 16.61 14.35
N ASN A 103 7.56 16.08 15.50
CA ASN A 103 7.51 16.83 16.76
C ASN A 103 8.90 17.13 17.34
N ILE A 104 9.90 16.26 17.17
CA ILE A 104 11.26 16.45 17.70
C ILE A 104 12.20 17.22 16.75
N VAL A 105 12.04 17.10 15.42
CA VAL A 105 12.91 17.75 14.42
C VAL A 105 12.63 19.26 14.25
N SER A 106 11.93 19.87 15.21
CA SER A 106 11.82 21.33 15.23
C SER A 106 13.23 21.95 15.32
N LYS A 107 13.53 22.92 14.44
CA LYS A 107 14.85 23.58 14.20
C LYS A 107 15.56 24.17 15.44
N LYS A 108 14.98 24.03 16.64
CA LYS A 108 15.42 24.64 17.90
C LYS A 108 16.74 24.07 18.39
N TYR A 109 16.97 22.75 18.35
CA TYR A 109 18.22 22.20 18.91
C TYR A 109 19.46 22.59 18.08
N TYR A 110 19.37 22.53 16.74
CA TYR A 110 20.42 23.01 15.85
C TYR A 110 20.73 24.50 16.07
N SER A 111 19.73 25.31 16.42
CA SER A 111 19.94 26.75 16.69
C SER A 111 20.83 27.02 17.91
N TYR A 112 20.75 26.20 18.96
CA TYR A 112 21.58 26.39 20.16
C TYR A 112 23.05 26.08 19.94
N LYS A 113 23.35 25.09 19.08
CA LYS A 113 24.72 24.82 18.62
C LYS A 113 25.32 26.07 17.97
N TYR A 114 24.64 26.64 16.98
CA TYR A 114 25.10 27.85 16.29
C TYR A 114 25.18 29.07 17.21
N GLU A 115 24.25 29.22 18.16
CA GLU A 115 24.28 30.30 19.14
C GLU A 115 25.50 30.18 20.07
N ALA A 116 25.78 28.98 20.58
CA ALA A 116 26.94 28.69 21.41
C ALA A 116 28.26 28.98 20.68
N GLU A 117 28.40 28.51 19.44
CA GLU A 117 29.56 28.79 18.59
C GLU A 117 29.78 30.29 18.41
N ASN A 118 28.72 31.04 18.11
CA ASN A 118 28.79 32.50 17.93
C ASN A 118 29.17 33.24 19.22
N ILE A 119 28.65 32.82 20.36
CA ILE A 119 29.01 33.41 21.66
C ILE A 119 30.51 33.22 21.93
N PHE A 120 31.03 32.01 21.75
CA PHE A 120 32.44 31.74 22.02
C PHE A 120 33.38 32.40 21.00
N ARG A 121 32.99 32.49 19.72
CA ARG A 121 33.73 33.27 18.71
C ARG A 121 33.91 34.73 19.14
N ASN A 122 32.92 35.32 19.79
CA ASN A 122 33.04 36.69 20.32
C ASN A 122 34.01 36.78 21.51
N ILE A 123 34.04 35.77 22.40
CA ILE A 123 35.06 35.67 23.46
C ILE A 123 36.46 35.62 22.84
N SER A 124 36.65 34.80 21.79
CA SER A 124 37.94 34.64 21.11
C SER A 124 38.39 35.93 20.41
N LYS A 125 37.48 36.62 19.72
CA LYS A 125 37.75 37.94 19.11
C LYS A 125 38.15 38.99 20.14
N LEU A 126 37.47 38.98 21.29
CA LEU A 126 37.76 39.91 22.39
C LEU A 126 39.12 39.62 23.04
N ALA A 127 39.48 38.36 23.24
CA ALA A 127 40.81 38.00 23.74
C ALA A 127 41.91 38.49 22.78
N ASN A 128 41.71 38.30 21.47
CA ASN A 128 42.66 38.74 20.47
C ASN A 128 42.83 40.26 20.40
N SER A 129 41.77 41.06 20.66
CA SER A 129 41.90 42.53 20.70
C SER A 129 42.79 43.03 21.85
N LEU A 130 43.07 42.17 22.82
CA LEU A 130 44.02 42.39 23.92
C LEU A 130 45.36 41.67 23.71
N ASN A 131 45.62 41.18 22.48
CA ASN A 131 46.79 40.38 22.13
C ASN A 131 46.92 39.08 22.94
N ILE A 132 45.78 38.48 23.32
CA ILE A 132 45.72 37.16 23.97
C ILE A 132 45.32 36.14 22.90
N GLN A 133 46.25 35.26 22.54
CA GLN A 133 45.96 34.08 21.72
C GLN A 133 45.45 32.96 22.61
N ILE A 134 44.40 32.29 22.14
CA ILE A 134 43.82 31.12 22.81
C ILE A 134 44.02 29.93 21.89
N LYS A 135 44.80 28.95 22.36
CA LYS A 135 45.09 27.74 21.59
C LYS A 135 44.54 26.52 22.31
N ASN A 136 44.00 25.57 21.55
CA ASN A 136 43.66 24.26 22.07
C ASN A 136 44.93 23.42 22.34
N SER A 137 44.77 22.20 22.85
CA SER A 137 45.94 21.33 23.11
C SER A 137 46.65 20.85 21.83
N SER A 138 46.02 20.98 20.65
CA SER A 138 46.66 20.77 19.34
C SER A 138 47.44 22.00 18.83
N GLY A 139 47.47 23.10 19.59
CA GLY A 139 48.17 24.34 19.21
C GLY A 139 47.46 25.19 18.16
N ILE A 140 46.21 24.86 17.81
CA ILE A 140 45.38 25.59 16.85
C ILE A 140 44.78 26.82 17.54
N ASP A 141 44.91 27.98 16.90
CA ASP A 141 44.29 29.22 17.40
C ASP A 141 42.77 29.19 17.18
N LEU A 142 42.02 29.36 18.28
CA LEU A 142 40.56 29.34 18.27
C LEU A 142 39.96 30.53 17.51
N LEU A 143 40.70 31.63 17.33
CA LEU A 143 40.25 32.77 16.54
C LEU A 143 40.21 32.44 15.04
N GLU A 144 41.23 31.74 14.54
CA GLU A 144 41.37 31.42 13.12
C GLU A 144 40.33 30.41 12.67
N ASN A 145 40.22 29.28 13.38
CA ASN A 145 39.24 28.26 13.03
C ASN A 145 38.83 27.37 14.21
N ILE A 146 37.88 27.85 15.00
CA ILE A 146 37.31 27.09 16.13
C ILE A 146 36.74 25.72 15.71
N ASN A 147 36.19 25.59 14.50
CA ASN A 147 35.59 24.34 14.04
C ASN A 147 36.68 23.28 13.80
N ILE A 148 37.80 23.66 13.17
CA ILE A 148 38.96 22.78 13.00
C ILE A 148 39.62 22.47 14.34
N ALA A 149 39.71 23.46 15.24
CA ALA A 149 40.30 23.26 16.56
C ALA A 149 39.52 22.24 17.41
N ILE A 150 38.19 22.22 17.30
CA ILE A 150 37.33 21.36 18.11
C ILE A 150 37.18 19.95 17.49
N LEU A 151 37.26 19.82 16.17
CA LEU A 151 37.01 18.57 15.43
C LEU A 151 37.73 17.34 16.02
N PRO A 152 39.04 17.37 16.37
CA PRO A 152 39.74 16.21 16.92
C PRO A 152 39.21 15.74 18.28
N TYR A 153 38.49 16.61 18.99
CA TYR A 153 38.04 16.34 20.36
C TYR A 153 36.59 15.90 20.43
N LEU A 154 35.83 15.98 19.34
CA LEU A 154 34.42 15.60 19.34
C LEU A 154 34.21 14.11 19.62
N ASP A 155 35.03 13.25 19.03
CA ASP A 155 34.99 11.79 19.26
C ASP A 155 36.02 11.32 20.33
N SER A 156 36.75 12.25 20.95
CA SER A 156 37.78 11.93 21.95
C SER A 156 37.22 11.85 23.38
N GLN A 157 37.65 10.84 24.12
CA GLN A 157 37.45 10.75 25.57
C GLN A 157 38.39 11.65 26.37
N LYS A 158 39.46 12.17 25.74
CA LYS A 158 40.38 13.11 26.40
C LYS A 158 39.77 14.50 26.44
N GLU A 159 39.83 15.12 27.61
CA GLU A 159 39.52 16.54 27.78
C GLU A 159 40.50 17.39 26.96
N ASP A 160 40.00 18.44 26.34
CA ASP A 160 40.84 19.43 25.69
C ASP A 160 41.11 20.58 26.65
N THR A 161 42.33 21.07 26.65
CA THR A 161 42.78 22.13 27.56
C THR A 161 43.27 23.33 26.78
N LEU A 162 42.87 24.52 27.21
CA LEU A 162 43.32 25.76 26.59
C LEU A 162 44.67 26.21 27.11
N THR A 163 45.48 26.72 26.19
CA THR A 163 46.71 27.46 26.48
C THR A 163 46.57 28.90 26.03
N PHE A 164 47.12 29.83 26.81
CA PHE A 164 47.01 31.26 26.57
C PHE A 164 48.40 31.87 26.33
N ILE A 165 48.52 32.69 25.29
CA ILE A 165 49.77 33.37 24.94
C ILE A 165 49.50 34.87 24.83
N PRO A 166 50.18 35.73 25.63
CA PRO A 166 51.15 35.39 26.66
C PRO A 166 50.50 34.66 27.85
N SER A 167 51.29 33.86 28.56
CA SER A 167 50.77 33.12 29.72
C SER A 167 50.30 34.08 30.83
N PRO A 168 49.19 33.76 31.52
CA PRO A 168 48.66 34.63 32.56
C PRO A 168 49.67 34.81 33.70
N GLN A 169 50.03 36.05 34.04
CA GLN A 169 50.94 36.32 35.17
C GLN A 169 50.28 36.05 36.53
N ARG A 170 48.94 36.01 36.58
CA ARG A 170 48.11 35.45 37.65
C ARG A 170 47.00 34.65 36.97
N ILE A 171 46.59 33.52 37.55
CA ILE A 171 45.37 32.81 37.13
C ILE A 171 44.20 33.76 37.42
N SER A 172 43.91 34.66 36.48
CA SER A 172 42.76 35.54 36.58
C SER A 172 41.52 34.68 36.46
N GLU A 173 40.52 34.94 37.29
CA GLU A 173 39.17 34.36 37.16
C GLU A 173 38.65 34.42 35.71
N THR A 174 39.08 35.43 34.95
CA THR A 174 38.78 35.60 33.52
C THR A 174 39.23 34.43 32.65
N TYR A 175 40.46 33.92 32.82
CA TYR A 175 40.97 32.81 31.99
C TYR A 175 40.22 31.52 32.30
N THR A 176 39.90 31.28 33.58
CA THR A 176 39.03 30.17 34.00
C THR A 176 37.64 30.31 33.37
N LYS A 177 37.03 31.51 33.36
CA LYS A 177 35.74 31.74 32.69
C LYS A 177 35.79 31.42 31.19
N ILE A 178 36.90 31.73 30.52
CA ILE A 178 37.10 31.40 29.09
C ILE A 178 37.19 29.87 28.91
N SER A 179 38.01 29.19 29.71
CA SER A 179 38.14 27.73 29.67
C SER A 179 36.81 27.01 29.97
N ASP A 180 36.07 27.46 30.98
CA ASP A 180 34.73 26.92 31.28
C ASP A 180 33.78 27.11 30.10
N SER A 181 33.82 28.29 29.46
CA SER A 181 32.98 28.58 28.29
C SER A 181 33.34 27.68 27.11
N TYR A 182 34.62 27.35 26.94
CA TYR A 182 35.08 26.43 25.91
C TYR A 182 34.59 25.01 26.17
N ASN A 183 34.68 24.54 27.40
CA ASN A 183 34.20 23.22 27.79
C ASN A 183 32.68 23.09 27.60
N ILE A 184 31.91 24.15 27.88
CA ILE A 184 30.46 24.18 27.60
C ILE A 184 30.19 24.07 26.09
N LEU A 185 30.92 24.84 25.27
CA LEU A 185 30.80 24.75 23.81
C LEU A 185 31.12 23.33 23.32
N LEU A 186 32.21 22.73 23.82
CA LEU A 186 32.63 21.39 23.43
C LEU A 186 31.57 20.34 23.79
N ASP A 187 30.98 20.39 25.00
CA ASP A 187 29.89 19.50 25.42
C ASP A 187 28.66 19.63 24.51
N ILE A 188 28.25 20.85 24.17
CA ILE A 188 27.13 21.10 23.25
C ILE A 188 27.41 20.49 21.88
N LEU A 189 28.63 20.65 21.36
CA LEU A 189 29.01 20.13 20.05
C LEU A 189 29.06 18.60 20.02
N LYS A 190 29.64 17.97 21.05
CA LYS A 190 29.66 16.51 21.20
C LYS A 190 28.26 15.92 21.18
N LYS A 191 27.38 16.43 22.05
CA LYS A 191 25.98 15.98 22.13
C LYS A 191 25.19 16.26 20.85
N SER A 192 25.48 17.37 20.16
CA SER A 192 24.85 17.67 18.88
C SER A 192 25.25 16.66 17.80
N GLN A 193 26.51 16.21 17.77
CA GLN A 193 26.97 15.17 16.85
C GLN A 193 26.36 13.81 17.18
N GLU A 194 26.25 13.47 18.47
CA GLU A 194 25.55 12.25 18.93
C GLU A 194 24.10 12.22 18.45
N LEU A 195 23.34 13.30 18.68
CA LEU A 195 21.97 13.43 18.18
C LEU A 195 21.88 13.31 16.66
N HIS A 196 22.81 13.90 15.92
CA HIS A 196 22.82 13.80 14.46
C HIS A 196 23.04 12.36 13.99
N LYS A 197 23.98 11.62 14.60
CA LYS A 197 24.18 10.19 14.32
C LYS A 197 22.90 9.38 14.59
N LYS A 198 22.24 9.67 15.72
CA LYS A 198 21.00 8.99 16.14
C LYS A 198 19.79 9.33 15.25
N GLU A 199 19.72 10.57 14.77
CA GLU A 199 18.71 11.03 13.79
C GLU A 199 18.82 10.22 12.50
N GLN A 200 20.04 10.05 11.97
CA GLN A 200 20.28 9.24 10.76
C GLN A 200 19.89 7.76 10.97
N GLN A 201 20.27 7.17 12.11
CA GLN A 201 19.87 5.81 12.45
C GLN A 201 18.35 5.66 12.54
N THR A 202 17.68 6.64 13.16
CA THR A 202 16.22 6.64 13.31
C THR A 202 15.53 6.77 11.95
N LEU A 203 16.02 7.63 11.07
CA LEU A 203 15.52 7.76 9.69
C LEU A 203 15.65 6.45 8.91
N ASN A 204 16.79 5.77 9.04
CA ASN A 204 16.99 4.45 8.42
C ASN A 204 15.97 3.43 8.93
N LEU A 205 15.74 3.37 10.25
CA LEU A 205 14.73 2.49 10.83
C LEU A 205 13.31 2.80 10.34
N ILE A 206 12.94 4.08 10.22
CA ILE A 206 11.64 4.50 9.68
C ILE A 206 11.49 4.03 8.22
N LEU A 207 12.56 4.14 7.43
CA LEU A 207 12.59 3.67 6.03
C LEU A 207 12.47 2.15 5.95
N GLU A 208 13.18 1.40 6.79
CA GLU A 208 13.06 -0.07 6.86
C GLU A 208 11.66 -0.51 7.25
N ASN A 209 11.05 0.11 8.27
CA ASN A 209 9.68 -0.18 8.68
C ASN A 209 8.68 0.11 7.55
N ARG A 210 8.91 1.19 6.78
CA ARG A 210 8.09 1.50 5.61
C ARG A 210 8.22 0.42 4.53
N ARG A 211 9.43 -0.06 4.23
CA ARG A 211 9.65 -1.14 3.25
C ARG A 211 8.97 -2.43 3.70
N LEU A 212 9.08 -2.78 4.97
CA LEU A 212 8.40 -3.92 5.55
C LEU A 212 6.88 -3.81 5.40
N TYR A 213 6.30 -2.64 5.71
CA TYR A 213 4.89 -2.35 5.48
C TYR A 213 4.48 -2.55 4.01
N GLU A 214 5.23 -1.95 3.07
CA GLU A 214 4.96 -2.04 1.63
C GLU A 214 5.01 -3.50 1.14
N LYS A 215 5.96 -4.31 1.64
CA LYS A 215 6.08 -5.75 1.36
C LYS A 215 4.91 -6.56 1.90
N VAL A 216 4.54 -6.35 3.16
CA VAL A 216 3.41 -7.06 3.81
C VAL A 216 2.10 -6.73 3.10
N GLN A 217 1.84 -5.45 2.83
CA GLN A 217 0.66 -5.03 2.09
C GLN A 217 0.57 -5.68 0.69
N ALA A 218 1.66 -5.65 -0.08
CA ALA A 218 1.67 -6.26 -1.41
C ALA A 218 1.42 -7.79 -1.35
N THR A 219 1.94 -8.45 -0.32
CA THR A 219 1.71 -9.88 -0.08
C THR A 219 0.24 -10.17 0.25
N ASN A 220 -0.38 -9.34 1.09
CA ASN A 220 -1.80 -9.47 1.43
C ASN A 220 -2.70 -9.24 0.21
N GLU A 221 -2.45 -8.17 -0.55
CA GLU A 221 -3.17 -7.87 -1.81
C GLU A 221 -3.09 -9.04 -2.80
N LEU A 222 -1.91 -9.67 -2.94
CA LEU A 222 -1.72 -10.84 -3.79
C LEU A 222 -2.55 -12.03 -3.31
N LYS A 223 -2.51 -12.34 -2.00
CA LYS A 223 -3.26 -13.46 -1.41
C LYS A 223 -4.77 -13.29 -1.55
N ASP A 224 -5.27 -12.08 -1.30
CA ASP A 224 -6.69 -11.75 -1.46
C ASP A 224 -7.12 -11.90 -2.92
N THR A 225 -6.31 -11.39 -3.85
CA THR A 225 -6.56 -11.52 -5.29
C THR A 225 -6.56 -13.00 -5.72
N LEU A 226 -5.58 -13.79 -5.28
CA LEU A 226 -5.53 -15.23 -5.58
C LEU A 226 -6.75 -15.99 -5.05
N SER A 227 -7.20 -15.65 -3.84
CA SER A 227 -8.40 -16.24 -3.25
C SER A 227 -9.64 -15.93 -4.08
N ASP A 228 -9.83 -14.66 -4.48
CA ASP A 228 -10.93 -14.23 -5.34
C ASP A 228 -10.91 -14.96 -6.71
N LEU A 229 -9.75 -15.04 -7.36
CA LEU A 229 -9.61 -15.72 -8.65
C LEU A 229 -9.88 -17.22 -8.55
N LYS A 230 -9.41 -17.89 -7.49
CA LYS A 230 -9.72 -19.31 -7.22
C LYS A 230 -11.21 -19.54 -7.04
N ASN A 231 -11.89 -18.67 -6.31
CA ASN A 231 -13.35 -18.75 -6.13
C ASN A 231 -14.11 -18.53 -7.44
N LYS A 232 -13.73 -17.51 -8.21
CA LYS A 232 -14.32 -17.22 -9.52
C LYS A 232 -14.13 -18.37 -10.51
N LYS A 233 -12.93 -18.98 -10.54
CA LYS A 233 -12.65 -20.20 -11.33
C LYS A 233 -13.66 -21.31 -11.00
N GLU A 234 -13.82 -21.61 -9.71
CA GLU A 234 -14.70 -22.70 -9.28
C GLU A 234 -16.16 -22.40 -9.62
N GLN A 235 -16.60 -21.15 -9.43
CA GLN A 235 -17.94 -20.72 -9.78
C GLN A 235 -18.21 -20.89 -11.28
N ILE A 236 -17.35 -20.34 -12.15
CA ILE A 236 -17.58 -20.39 -13.60
C ILE A 236 -17.54 -21.83 -14.13
N LEU A 237 -16.62 -22.67 -13.64
CA LEU A 237 -16.56 -24.08 -14.03
C LEU A 237 -17.83 -24.84 -13.63
N ASN A 238 -18.40 -24.55 -12.46
CA ASN A 238 -19.65 -25.18 -12.02
C ASN A 238 -20.85 -24.71 -12.84
N GLU A 239 -20.91 -23.43 -13.23
CA GLU A 239 -21.94 -22.92 -14.12
C GLU A 239 -21.86 -23.56 -15.52
N VAL A 240 -20.66 -23.72 -16.08
CA VAL A 240 -20.43 -24.46 -17.34
C VAL A 240 -20.89 -25.91 -17.22
N LYS A 241 -20.49 -26.63 -16.16
CA LYS A 241 -20.91 -28.02 -15.91
C LYS A 241 -22.43 -28.14 -15.82
N LEU A 242 -23.09 -27.20 -15.14
CA LEU A 242 -24.55 -27.15 -15.03
C LEU A 242 -25.21 -26.90 -16.38
N LEU A 243 -24.68 -25.98 -17.19
CA LEU A 243 -25.18 -25.70 -18.54
C LEU A 243 -25.07 -26.95 -19.44
N LEU A 244 -23.91 -27.62 -19.41
CA LEU A 244 -23.69 -28.87 -20.14
C LEU A 244 -24.68 -29.96 -19.71
N HIS A 245 -24.92 -30.10 -18.40
CA HIS A 245 -25.92 -31.03 -17.88
C HIS A 245 -27.33 -30.69 -18.40
N LYS A 246 -27.77 -29.43 -18.31
CA LYS A 246 -29.08 -28.98 -18.82
C LYS A 246 -29.23 -29.27 -20.32
N SER A 247 -28.18 -29.02 -21.11
CA SER A 247 -28.15 -29.32 -22.54
C SER A 247 -28.27 -30.82 -22.82
N ASN A 248 -27.53 -31.66 -22.08
CA ASN A 248 -27.61 -33.11 -22.21
C ASN A 248 -29.02 -33.65 -21.89
N GLU A 249 -29.66 -33.12 -20.84
CA GLU A 249 -31.05 -33.48 -20.53
C GLU A 249 -32.01 -33.02 -21.63
N LEU A 250 -31.88 -31.78 -22.10
CA LEU A 250 -32.68 -31.25 -23.21
C LEU A 250 -32.47 -32.05 -24.50
N ASN A 251 -31.26 -32.59 -24.72
CA ASN A 251 -30.94 -33.44 -25.86
C ASN A 251 -31.71 -34.77 -25.87
N LYS A 252 -32.06 -35.31 -24.70
CA LYS A 252 -32.90 -36.51 -24.58
C LYS A 252 -34.39 -36.22 -24.87
N LEU A 253 -34.80 -34.96 -24.80
CA LEU A 253 -36.19 -34.56 -24.99
C LEU A 253 -36.54 -34.40 -26.47
N SER A 254 -37.73 -34.87 -26.84
CA SER A 254 -38.31 -34.69 -28.18
C SER A 254 -39.77 -34.23 -28.09
N CYS A 255 -40.28 -33.67 -29.18
CA CYS A 255 -41.71 -33.57 -29.46
C CYS A 255 -42.01 -34.51 -30.62
N ASN A 256 -42.52 -35.72 -30.35
CA ASN A 256 -42.70 -36.74 -31.38
C ASN A 256 -44.11 -36.63 -32.00
N SER A 257 -44.20 -36.77 -33.32
CA SER A 257 -45.45 -36.77 -34.10
C SER A 257 -45.76 -38.13 -34.73
N GLN A 258 -45.00 -39.17 -34.39
CA GLN A 258 -45.11 -40.48 -35.03
C GLN A 258 -46.47 -41.15 -34.76
N ASN A 259 -47.07 -41.67 -35.84
CA ASN A 259 -48.28 -42.49 -35.90
C ASN A 259 -49.62 -41.77 -35.63
N TYR A 260 -49.65 -40.45 -35.55
CA TYR A 260 -50.90 -39.70 -35.40
C TYR A 260 -51.66 -39.44 -36.71
N ASP A 261 -51.05 -39.70 -37.85
CA ASP A 261 -51.66 -39.60 -39.18
C ASP A 261 -52.87 -40.53 -39.37
N THR A 262 -52.88 -41.68 -38.67
CA THR A 262 -54.01 -42.61 -38.67
C THR A 262 -55.18 -42.15 -37.80
N ILE A 263 -54.95 -41.24 -36.85
CA ILE A 263 -55.94 -40.78 -35.86
C ILE A 263 -56.46 -39.39 -36.23
N LEU A 264 -55.57 -38.48 -36.60
CA LEU A 264 -55.82 -37.06 -36.84
C LEU A 264 -56.19 -36.76 -38.29
N GLU A 265 -56.91 -35.66 -38.51
CA GLU A 265 -57.06 -35.08 -39.84
C GLU A 265 -55.71 -34.57 -40.37
N SER A 266 -55.50 -34.64 -41.69
CA SER A 266 -54.25 -34.22 -42.35
C SER A 266 -53.81 -32.81 -41.93
N SER A 267 -54.74 -31.85 -41.91
CA SER A 267 -54.44 -30.45 -41.58
C SER A 267 -53.94 -30.27 -40.14
N LYS A 268 -54.44 -31.07 -39.19
CA LYS A 268 -54.04 -31.05 -37.78
C LYS A 268 -52.71 -31.77 -37.58
N TYR A 269 -52.51 -32.89 -38.27
CA TYR A 269 -51.25 -33.61 -38.29
C TYR A 269 -50.11 -32.72 -38.83
N ASP A 270 -50.33 -31.99 -39.92
CA ASP A 270 -49.33 -31.12 -40.53
C ASP A 270 -48.89 -29.99 -39.57
N GLN A 271 -49.83 -29.41 -38.81
CA GLN A 271 -49.51 -28.39 -37.78
C GLN A 271 -48.64 -28.96 -36.64
N ILE A 272 -48.91 -30.18 -36.18
CA ILE A 272 -48.08 -30.85 -35.16
C ILE A 272 -46.68 -31.14 -35.71
N LYS A 273 -46.61 -31.62 -36.97
CA LYS A 273 -45.35 -31.90 -37.66
C LYS A 273 -44.50 -30.65 -37.83
N GLU A 274 -45.11 -29.52 -38.20
CA GLU A 274 -44.43 -28.23 -38.30
C GLU A 274 -43.84 -27.79 -36.96
N LYS A 275 -44.62 -27.82 -35.87
CA LYS A 275 -44.13 -27.48 -34.52
C LYS A 275 -42.97 -28.39 -34.08
N SER A 276 -43.06 -29.69 -34.37
CA SER A 276 -42.00 -30.66 -34.08
C SER A 276 -40.71 -30.36 -34.87
N ASN A 277 -40.84 -30.06 -36.17
CA ASN A 277 -39.70 -29.69 -37.02
C ASN A 277 -39.05 -28.38 -36.55
N ASN A 278 -39.83 -27.37 -36.21
CA ASN A 278 -39.33 -26.10 -35.69
C ASN A 278 -38.56 -26.28 -34.38
N TYR A 279 -39.07 -27.12 -33.46
CA TYR A 279 -38.35 -27.48 -32.23
C TYR A 279 -37.00 -28.16 -32.54
N LYS A 280 -36.98 -29.11 -33.49
CA LYS A 280 -35.75 -29.81 -33.86
C LYS A 280 -34.70 -28.87 -34.49
N GLN A 281 -35.13 -28.01 -35.42
CA GLN A 281 -34.26 -27.02 -36.06
C GLN A 281 -33.68 -26.04 -35.04
N GLU A 282 -34.48 -25.55 -34.10
CA GLU A 282 -33.99 -24.63 -33.07
C GLU A 282 -33.06 -25.33 -32.09
N LYS A 283 -33.29 -26.61 -31.81
CA LYS A 283 -32.44 -27.43 -30.94
C LYS A 283 -31.06 -27.69 -31.56
N GLU A 284 -30.95 -27.81 -32.88
CA GLU A 284 -29.66 -27.94 -33.58
C GLU A 284 -28.77 -26.71 -33.38
N LYS A 285 -29.36 -25.52 -33.16
CA LYS A 285 -28.62 -24.28 -32.84
C LYS A 285 -28.02 -24.27 -31.44
N LEU A 286 -28.42 -25.19 -30.57
CA LEU A 286 -27.97 -25.20 -29.18
C LEU A 286 -26.46 -25.39 -29.07
N GLY A 287 -25.86 -26.25 -29.90
CA GLY A 287 -24.42 -26.50 -30.04
C GLY A 287 -23.57 -25.95 -28.90
N ILE A 288 -23.40 -26.74 -27.83
CA ILE A 288 -22.60 -26.33 -26.67
C ILE A 288 -21.22 -26.98 -26.79
N ASP A 289 -20.22 -26.14 -27.02
CA ASP A 289 -18.82 -26.52 -27.17
C ASP A 289 -18.01 -25.90 -26.03
N PHE A 290 -18.10 -26.51 -24.85
CA PHE A 290 -17.24 -26.18 -23.72
C PHE A 290 -16.38 -27.39 -23.40
N ASP A 291 -15.07 -27.24 -23.62
CA ASP A 291 -14.08 -28.17 -23.08
C ASP A 291 -13.74 -27.75 -21.65
N VAL A 292 -14.41 -28.39 -20.69
CA VAL A 292 -14.21 -28.12 -19.25
C VAL A 292 -12.78 -28.42 -18.82
N THR A 293 -12.15 -29.45 -19.39
CA THR A 293 -10.80 -29.85 -19.02
C THR A 293 -9.78 -28.83 -19.51
N ALA A 294 -9.88 -28.40 -20.77
CA ALA A 294 -9.01 -27.35 -21.31
C ALA A 294 -9.18 -26.01 -20.58
N MET A 295 -10.41 -25.66 -20.22
CA MET A 295 -10.71 -24.45 -19.45
C MET A 295 -10.11 -24.50 -18.04
N GLU A 296 -10.25 -25.63 -17.35
CA GLU A 296 -9.66 -25.84 -16.02
C GLU A 296 -8.13 -25.77 -16.06
N GLU A 297 -7.49 -26.41 -17.04
CA GLU A 297 -6.05 -26.35 -17.24
C GLU A 297 -5.57 -24.92 -17.48
N LYS A 298 -6.26 -24.18 -18.35
CA LYS A 298 -5.93 -22.79 -18.65
C LYS A 298 -6.02 -21.89 -17.41
N PHE A 299 -7.12 -21.94 -16.67
CA PHE A 299 -7.27 -21.14 -15.45
C PHE A 299 -6.25 -21.53 -14.36
N ASN A 300 -5.89 -22.81 -14.25
CA ASN A 300 -4.84 -23.24 -13.33
C ASN A 300 -3.47 -22.66 -13.73
N ASN A 301 -3.15 -22.60 -15.02
CA ASN A 301 -1.92 -21.97 -15.50
C ASN A 301 -1.92 -20.46 -15.22
N ASP A 302 -3.03 -19.76 -15.47
CA ASP A 302 -3.13 -18.32 -15.18
C ASP A 302 -2.97 -18.03 -13.67
N ILE A 303 -3.57 -18.85 -12.81
CA ILE A 303 -3.40 -18.74 -11.35
C ILE A 303 -1.95 -19.00 -10.95
N LYS A 304 -1.30 -19.99 -11.56
CA LYS A 304 0.11 -20.31 -11.29
C LYS A 304 1.05 -19.17 -11.67
N ASP A 305 0.82 -18.53 -12.82
CA ASP A 305 1.59 -17.35 -13.26
C ASP A 305 1.45 -16.18 -12.26
N ILE A 306 0.30 -16.06 -11.60
CA ILE A 306 0.07 -15.07 -10.54
C ILE A 306 0.75 -15.50 -9.22
N GLU A 307 0.70 -16.79 -8.86
CA GLU A 307 1.39 -17.34 -7.69
C GLU A 307 2.92 -17.15 -7.78
N GLU A 308 3.49 -17.25 -8.99
CA GLU A 308 4.93 -16.99 -9.20
C GLU A 308 5.35 -15.55 -8.87
N LEU A 309 4.41 -14.58 -8.84
CA LEU A 309 4.69 -13.23 -8.37
C LEU A 309 5.02 -13.20 -6.87
N GLU A 310 4.54 -14.15 -6.06
CA GLU A 310 4.84 -14.26 -4.63
C GLU A 310 6.34 -14.43 -4.37
N ASN A 311 7.02 -15.19 -5.22
CA ASN A 311 8.46 -15.45 -5.09
C ASN A 311 9.31 -14.20 -5.39
N ASN A 312 8.82 -13.29 -6.23
CA ASN A 312 9.50 -12.03 -6.53
C ASN A 312 9.39 -11.02 -5.37
N TYR A 313 8.34 -11.11 -4.54
CA TYR A 313 8.24 -10.30 -3.32
C TYR A 313 9.17 -10.75 -2.19
N ASN A 314 9.59 -12.03 -2.20
CA ASN A 314 10.39 -12.64 -1.13
C ASN A 314 11.90 -12.69 -1.41
N SER A 315 12.34 -12.67 -2.68
CA SER A 315 13.75 -12.88 -3.07
C SER A 315 14.65 -11.64 -3.02
N SER A 316 14.14 -10.46 -2.65
CA SER A 316 14.93 -9.22 -2.62
C SER A 316 15.78 -9.02 -1.35
N GLU A 317 15.64 -9.87 -0.32
CA GLU A 317 16.36 -9.73 0.95
C GLU A 317 17.86 -10.06 0.87
N GLU A 318 18.29 -10.90 -0.08
CA GLU A 318 19.66 -11.45 -0.08
C GLU A 318 20.76 -10.49 -0.56
N ASN A 319 20.42 -9.41 -1.29
CA ASN A 319 21.44 -8.54 -1.90
C ASN A 319 21.62 -7.17 -1.22
N SER A 320 20.76 -6.77 -0.28
CA SER A 320 20.85 -5.43 0.34
C SER A 320 21.72 -5.35 1.60
N TYR A 321 22.14 -6.48 2.18
CA TYR A 321 22.83 -6.50 3.47
C TYR A 321 24.36 -6.29 3.42
N ASN A 322 24.98 -6.21 2.24
CA ASN A 322 26.44 -6.26 2.09
C ASN A 322 27.13 -4.94 1.67
N SER A 323 26.49 -3.76 1.74
CA SER A 323 27.16 -2.50 1.32
C SER A 323 27.24 -1.37 2.35
N SER A 324 26.84 -1.59 3.61
CA SER A 324 26.77 -0.51 4.63
C SER A 324 28.01 -0.35 5.51
N GLU A 325 29.09 -1.11 5.29
CA GLU A 325 30.39 -0.82 5.89
C GLU A 325 31.28 -0.09 4.88
N GLU A 326 31.68 1.13 5.25
CA GLU A 326 32.58 2.05 4.54
C GLU A 326 31.97 2.88 3.39
N ASN A 327 31.52 4.11 3.69
CA ASN A 327 32.29 5.33 3.36
C ASN A 327 31.58 6.66 3.66
N ASN A 328 32.29 7.48 4.43
CA ASN A 328 32.47 8.94 4.38
C ASN A 328 31.34 9.92 4.74
N TYR A 329 31.57 10.61 5.86
CA TYR A 329 30.93 11.85 6.30
C TYR A 329 31.30 13.02 5.39
N ASN A 330 30.32 13.57 4.67
CA ASN A 330 30.06 15.01 4.43
C ASN A 330 29.27 15.20 3.14
N SER A 331 28.14 15.93 3.25
CA SER A 331 27.51 16.80 2.25
C SER A 331 25.99 16.66 2.30
N LEU A 332 25.37 17.63 2.97
CA LEU A 332 23.99 18.03 2.76
C LEU A 332 23.84 18.50 1.30
N GLU A 333 23.11 17.75 0.49
CA GLU A 333 22.20 18.20 -0.58
C GLU A 333 21.74 16.96 -1.35
N GLU A 334 20.42 16.86 -1.55
CA GLU A 334 19.71 16.01 -2.50
C GLU A 334 20.52 14.85 -3.12
N ASN A 335 20.64 13.74 -2.39
CA ASN A 335 20.95 12.47 -3.02
C ASN A 335 19.83 11.50 -2.70
N ASN A 336 19.03 11.22 -3.73
CA ASN A 336 18.29 9.99 -3.94
C ASN A 336 19.20 8.82 -3.54
N TYR A 337 19.16 8.43 -2.27
CA TYR A 337 19.73 7.15 -1.87
C TYR A 337 18.87 6.10 -2.55
N ASP A 338 19.53 5.24 -3.32
CA ASP A 338 18.98 4.38 -4.37
C ASP A 338 18.03 3.31 -3.81
N SER A 339 16.86 3.75 -3.32
CA SER A 339 15.74 2.90 -2.91
C SER A 339 14.98 2.34 -4.11
N SER A 340 15.58 2.41 -5.31
CA SER A 340 14.88 2.20 -6.56
C SER A 340 14.59 0.71 -6.77
N GLU A 341 15.51 -0.20 -6.46
CA GLU A 341 15.41 -1.57 -6.96
C GLU A 341 14.30 -2.41 -6.29
N GLU A 342 14.26 -2.48 -4.96
CA GLU A 342 13.25 -3.26 -4.23
C GLU A 342 11.83 -2.67 -4.37
N ASN A 343 11.70 -1.33 -4.33
CA ASN A 343 10.42 -0.67 -4.52
C ASN A 343 9.96 -0.73 -6.00
N ASN A 344 10.89 -0.71 -6.95
CA ASN A 344 10.58 -0.96 -8.37
C ASN A 344 10.07 -2.38 -8.57
N ASN A 345 10.66 -3.38 -7.90
CA ASN A 345 10.20 -4.76 -8.00
C ASN A 345 8.78 -4.93 -7.47
N ILE A 346 8.46 -4.35 -6.30
CA ILE A 346 7.10 -4.36 -5.75
C ILE A 346 6.12 -3.67 -6.71
N LEU A 347 6.46 -2.47 -7.20
CA LEU A 347 5.61 -1.71 -8.11
C LEU A 347 5.37 -2.44 -9.44
N GLN A 348 6.41 -3.03 -10.02
CA GLN A 348 6.32 -3.84 -11.24
C GLN A 348 5.44 -5.08 -11.01
N SER A 349 5.60 -5.73 -9.87
CA SER A 349 4.81 -6.92 -9.50
C SER A 349 3.34 -6.57 -9.30
N LYS A 350 3.02 -5.43 -8.65
CA LYS A 350 1.64 -4.91 -8.55
C LYS A 350 1.04 -4.60 -9.92
N LYS A 351 1.82 -4.01 -10.83
CA LYS A 351 1.36 -3.74 -12.20
C LYS A 351 1.06 -5.03 -12.97
N LYS A 352 1.97 -6.01 -12.89
CA LYS A 352 1.81 -7.32 -13.53
C LYS A 352 0.63 -8.11 -12.95
N LEU A 353 0.44 -8.08 -11.63
CA LEU A 353 -0.73 -8.66 -10.95
C LEU A 353 -2.03 -8.09 -11.52
N LYS A 354 -2.11 -6.77 -11.68
CA LYS A 354 -3.29 -6.10 -12.24
C LYS A 354 -3.55 -6.50 -13.69
N GLU A 355 -2.49 -6.59 -14.51
CA GLU A 355 -2.59 -7.00 -15.91
C GLU A 355 -3.13 -8.44 -16.04
N LEU A 356 -2.54 -9.40 -15.31
CA LEU A 356 -2.98 -10.79 -15.30
C LEU A 356 -4.41 -10.94 -14.76
N THR A 357 -4.73 -10.25 -13.67
CA THR A 357 -6.08 -10.23 -13.07
C THR A 357 -7.13 -9.71 -14.07
N ASN A 358 -6.82 -8.67 -14.84
CA ASN A 358 -7.73 -8.13 -15.85
C ASN A 358 -7.94 -9.10 -17.01
N ALA A 359 -6.87 -9.77 -17.46
CA ALA A 359 -6.96 -10.79 -18.50
C ALA A 359 -7.86 -11.95 -18.05
N PHE A 360 -7.64 -12.46 -16.84
CA PHE A 360 -8.45 -13.54 -16.25
C PHE A 360 -9.93 -13.16 -16.13
N ASN A 361 -10.24 -11.97 -15.58
CA ASN A 361 -11.63 -11.51 -15.46
C ASN A 361 -12.29 -11.27 -16.83
N THR A 362 -11.53 -10.84 -17.84
CA THR A 362 -12.05 -10.68 -19.21
C THR A 362 -12.46 -12.03 -19.80
N GLU A 363 -11.66 -13.06 -19.57
CA GLU A 363 -11.96 -14.42 -20.02
C GLU A 363 -13.19 -15.00 -19.31
N ILE A 364 -13.28 -14.86 -17.99
CA ILE A 364 -14.48 -15.26 -17.24
C ILE A 364 -15.73 -14.59 -17.82
N LYS A 365 -15.68 -13.28 -18.07
CA LYS A 365 -16.81 -12.54 -18.62
C LYS A 365 -17.25 -13.07 -20.00
N GLN A 366 -16.30 -13.41 -20.87
CA GLN A 366 -16.62 -14.01 -22.17
C GLN A 366 -17.32 -15.37 -22.04
N ILE A 367 -17.00 -16.14 -21.00
CA ILE A 367 -17.65 -17.42 -20.70
C ILE A 367 -19.04 -17.18 -20.11
N GLU A 368 -19.19 -16.23 -19.18
CA GLU A 368 -20.48 -15.82 -18.60
C GLU A 368 -21.46 -15.37 -19.68
N ASP A 369 -21.03 -14.51 -20.60
CA ASP A 369 -21.86 -14.02 -21.71
C ASP A 369 -22.37 -15.19 -22.58
N LYS A 370 -21.50 -16.17 -22.88
CA LYS A 370 -21.88 -17.40 -23.59
C LYS A 370 -22.84 -18.27 -22.78
N ILE A 371 -22.64 -18.39 -21.48
CA ILE A 371 -23.54 -19.15 -20.60
C ILE A 371 -24.93 -18.53 -20.60
N ILE A 372 -25.04 -17.20 -20.53
CA ILE A 372 -26.31 -16.48 -20.61
C ILE A 372 -26.99 -16.75 -21.94
N GLU A 373 -26.29 -16.55 -23.06
CA GLU A 373 -26.82 -16.81 -24.41
C GLU A 373 -27.39 -18.22 -24.55
N LYS A 374 -26.65 -19.23 -24.07
CA LYS A 374 -27.05 -20.64 -24.17
C LYS A 374 -28.18 -20.99 -23.20
N ASN A 375 -28.22 -20.43 -21.98
CA ASN A 375 -29.34 -20.64 -21.07
C ASN A 375 -30.63 -20.04 -21.62
N ASP A 376 -30.59 -18.87 -22.25
CA ASP A 376 -31.76 -18.26 -22.90
C ASP A 376 -32.31 -19.15 -24.02
N LEU A 377 -31.42 -19.74 -24.83
CA LEU A 377 -31.81 -20.71 -25.85
C LEU A 377 -32.41 -21.99 -25.25
N ILE A 378 -31.86 -22.50 -24.14
CA ILE A 378 -32.42 -23.64 -23.40
C ILE A 378 -33.84 -23.31 -22.91
N ASN A 379 -34.04 -22.13 -22.31
CA ASN A 379 -35.33 -21.68 -21.82
C ASN A 379 -36.36 -21.61 -22.96
N LYS A 380 -35.97 -21.03 -24.10
CA LYS A 380 -36.79 -20.98 -25.31
C LYS A 380 -37.18 -22.38 -25.80
N LEU A 381 -36.24 -23.31 -25.83
CA LEU A 381 -36.48 -24.70 -26.25
C LEU A 381 -37.42 -25.44 -25.30
N ILE A 382 -37.31 -25.21 -23.99
CA ILE A 382 -38.23 -25.77 -22.99
C ILE A 382 -39.67 -25.31 -23.27
N GLU A 383 -39.87 -24.01 -23.50
CA GLU A 383 -41.21 -23.47 -23.80
C GLU A 383 -41.75 -23.98 -25.14
N MET A 384 -40.94 -23.97 -26.21
CA MET A 384 -41.35 -24.54 -27.50
C MET A 384 -41.78 -26.01 -27.38
N ARG A 385 -41.07 -26.80 -26.56
CA ARG A 385 -41.45 -28.19 -26.30
C ARG A 385 -42.77 -28.29 -25.54
N LYS A 386 -42.97 -27.49 -24.49
CA LYS A 386 -44.23 -27.48 -23.73
C LYS A 386 -45.41 -27.15 -24.65
N GLU A 387 -45.29 -26.12 -25.46
CA GLU A 387 -46.31 -25.74 -26.43
C GLU A 387 -46.59 -26.85 -27.45
N CYS A 388 -45.55 -27.48 -27.97
CA CYS A 388 -45.68 -28.59 -28.93
C CYS A 388 -46.43 -29.78 -28.31
N LEU A 389 -46.06 -30.18 -27.08
CA LEU A 389 -46.71 -31.28 -26.37
C LEU A 389 -48.16 -30.95 -26.01
N LEU A 390 -48.42 -29.74 -25.49
CA LEU A 390 -49.76 -29.29 -25.12
C LEU A 390 -50.67 -29.26 -26.35
N PHE A 391 -50.21 -28.67 -27.44
CA PHE A 391 -50.95 -28.61 -28.70
C PHE A 391 -51.27 -30.02 -29.23
N THR A 392 -50.28 -30.92 -29.22
CA THR A 392 -50.44 -32.31 -29.65
C THR A 392 -51.49 -33.03 -28.81
N TYR A 393 -51.39 -32.94 -27.48
CA TYR A 393 -52.31 -33.60 -26.55
C TYR A 393 -53.74 -33.07 -26.70
N THR A 394 -53.92 -31.75 -26.70
CA THR A 394 -55.25 -31.13 -26.85
C THR A 394 -55.90 -31.54 -28.17
N THR A 395 -55.14 -31.52 -29.27
CA THR A 395 -55.63 -31.89 -30.61
C THR A 395 -56.06 -33.37 -30.67
N LEU A 396 -55.27 -34.27 -30.05
CA LEU A 396 -55.62 -35.70 -29.98
C LEU A 396 -56.88 -35.94 -29.16
N VAL A 397 -57.00 -35.30 -27.99
CA VAL A 397 -58.17 -35.44 -27.11
C VAL A 397 -59.43 -34.95 -27.79
N GLU A 398 -59.39 -33.79 -28.45
CA GLU A 398 -60.51 -33.25 -29.21
C GLU A 398 -60.93 -34.17 -30.36
N THR A 399 -59.96 -34.64 -31.15
CA THR A 399 -60.22 -35.53 -32.29
C THR A 399 -60.83 -36.85 -31.83
N LEU A 400 -60.30 -37.45 -30.77
CA LEU A 400 -60.85 -38.69 -30.21
C LEU A 400 -62.28 -38.50 -29.69
N LYS A 401 -62.57 -37.38 -29.02
CA LYS A 401 -63.93 -37.06 -28.57
C LYS A 401 -64.91 -36.98 -29.73
N ILE A 402 -64.54 -36.30 -30.82
CA ILE A 402 -65.38 -36.17 -32.02
C ILE A 402 -65.63 -37.57 -32.62
N LYS A 403 -64.57 -38.35 -32.86
CA LYS A 403 -64.71 -39.71 -33.41
C LYS A 403 -65.57 -40.62 -32.55
N ILE A 404 -65.44 -40.56 -31.22
CA ILE A 404 -66.28 -41.33 -30.30
C ILE A 404 -67.75 -40.93 -30.44
N THR A 405 -68.04 -39.62 -30.52
CA THR A 405 -69.40 -39.13 -30.76
C THR A 405 -69.94 -39.63 -32.09
N ASP A 406 -69.18 -39.48 -33.18
CA ASP A 406 -69.59 -39.89 -34.53
C ASP A 406 -69.87 -41.40 -34.60
N TYR A 407 -68.99 -42.23 -34.01
CA TYR A 407 -69.20 -43.68 -33.96
C TYR A 407 -70.42 -44.04 -33.13
N SER A 408 -70.66 -43.36 -32.00
CA SER A 408 -71.85 -43.55 -31.17
C SER A 408 -73.13 -43.23 -31.94
N GLU A 409 -73.15 -42.11 -32.68
CA GLU A 409 -74.28 -41.72 -33.54
C GLU A 409 -74.50 -42.72 -34.68
N PHE A 410 -73.43 -43.18 -35.33
CA PHE A 410 -73.50 -44.20 -36.38
C PHE A 410 -74.06 -45.52 -35.85
N ILE A 411 -73.54 -46.03 -34.72
CA ILE A 411 -74.02 -47.26 -34.08
C ILE A 411 -75.51 -47.12 -33.71
N THR A 412 -75.92 -45.96 -33.19
CA THR A 412 -77.32 -45.70 -32.83
C THR A 412 -78.22 -45.75 -34.07
N SER A 413 -77.82 -45.07 -35.15
CA SER A 413 -78.52 -45.08 -36.44
C SER A 413 -78.60 -46.48 -37.05
N ALA A 414 -77.49 -47.22 -37.10
CA ALA A 414 -77.43 -48.58 -37.63
C ALA A 414 -78.26 -49.58 -36.80
N THR A 415 -78.29 -49.40 -35.48
CA THR A 415 -79.14 -50.20 -34.57
C THR A 415 -80.62 -49.92 -34.83
N LYS A 416 -81.00 -48.64 -35.01
CA LYS A 416 -82.38 -48.27 -35.36
C LYS A 416 -82.81 -48.88 -36.69
N PHE A 417 -81.98 -48.72 -37.74
CA PHE A 417 -82.25 -49.31 -39.06
C PHE A 417 -82.39 -50.83 -38.98
N SER A 418 -81.47 -51.52 -38.28
CA SER A 418 -81.54 -52.98 -38.10
C SER A 418 -82.84 -53.44 -37.43
N LYS A 419 -83.32 -52.70 -36.42
CA LYS A 419 -84.60 -52.98 -35.76
C LYS A 419 -85.80 -52.77 -36.69
N GLU A 420 -85.81 -51.69 -37.46
CA GLU A 420 -86.87 -51.41 -38.44
C GLU A 420 -86.89 -52.47 -39.56
N PHE A 421 -85.72 -52.90 -40.03
CA PHE A 421 -85.60 -53.94 -41.05
C PHE A 421 -86.02 -55.33 -40.54
N LEU A 422 -85.62 -55.71 -39.32
CA LEU A 422 -86.10 -56.95 -38.69
C LEU A 422 -87.63 -56.95 -38.56
N LYS A 423 -88.21 -55.83 -38.10
CA LYS A 423 -89.66 -55.67 -38.03
C LYS A 423 -90.32 -55.84 -39.42
N TYR A 424 -89.73 -55.25 -40.46
CA TYR A 424 -90.24 -55.43 -41.83
C TYR A 424 -90.22 -56.89 -42.29
N ILE A 425 -89.14 -57.65 -41.98
CA ILE A 425 -89.06 -59.09 -42.27
C ILE A 425 -90.15 -59.84 -41.50
N ASP A 426 -90.30 -59.58 -40.21
CA ASP A 426 -91.31 -60.24 -39.37
C ASP A 426 -92.73 -59.95 -39.88
N ASP A 427 -93.05 -58.69 -40.17
CA ASP A 427 -94.35 -58.27 -40.71
C ASP A 427 -94.63 -58.94 -42.06
N THR A 428 -93.62 -59.03 -42.94
CA THR A 428 -93.73 -59.71 -44.25
C THR A 428 -93.92 -61.21 -44.08
N SER A 429 -93.17 -61.85 -43.19
CA SER A 429 -93.28 -63.29 -42.91
C SER A 429 -94.64 -63.64 -42.33
N ASN A 430 -95.16 -62.83 -41.40
CA ASN A 430 -96.49 -63.00 -40.84
C ASN A 430 -97.56 -62.88 -41.92
N THR A 431 -97.46 -61.84 -42.76
CA THR A 431 -98.39 -61.66 -43.90
C THR A 431 -98.34 -62.86 -44.86
N LEU A 432 -97.15 -63.39 -45.15
CA LEU A 432 -96.99 -64.54 -46.04
C LEU A 432 -97.60 -65.82 -45.43
N ASN A 433 -97.43 -66.01 -44.12
CA ASN A 433 -98.06 -67.10 -43.39
C ASN A 433 -99.58 -66.97 -43.39
N ASP A 434 -100.11 -65.77 -43.15
CA ASP A 434 -101.55 -65.49 -43.23
C ASP A 434 -102.11 -65.80 -44.63
N ASP A 435 -101.38 -65.44 -45.69
CA ASP A 435 -101.73 -65.76 -47.08
C ASP A 435 -101.70 -67.28 -47.34
N ILE A 436 -100.70 -68.00 -46.80
CA ILE A 436 -100.60 -69.47 -46.90
C ILE A 436 -101.78 -70.13 -46.18
N ASP A 437 -102.09 -69.71 -44.95
CA ASP A 437 -103.20 -70.23 -44.16
C ASP A 437 -104.54 -69.97 -44.87
N ALA A 438 -104.74 -68.78 -45.44
CA ALA A 438 -105.91 -68.46 -46.24
C ALA A 438 -106.04 -69.34 -47.49
N LEU A 439 -104.92 -69.65 -48.16
CA LEU A 439 -104.89 -70.57 -49.31
C LEU A 439 -105.21 -72.02 -48.88
N GLN A 440 -104.65 -72.50 -47.77
CA GLN A 440 -104.96 -73.82 -47.22
C GLN A 440 -106.46 -73.97 -46.94
N ILE A 441 -107.06 -72.99 -46.25
CA ILE A 441 -108.51 -72.97 -45.97
C ILE A 441 -109.33 -72.97 -47.28
N LYS A 442 -108.94 -72.15 -48.26
CA LYS A 442 -109.69 -71.99 -49.52
C LYS A 442 -109.65 -73.24 -50.42
N TYR A 443 -108.55 -73.98 -50.41
CA TYR A 443 -108.34 -75.16 -51.26
C TYR A 443 -108.47 -76.49 -50.53
N ASN A 444 -108.75 -76.48 -49.22
CA ASN A 444 -108.94 -77.66 -48.37
C ASN A 444 -107.75 -78.63 -48.45
N LEU A 445 -106.54 -78.07 -48.48
CA LEU A 445 -105.25 -78.74 -48.31
C LEU A 445 -105.01 -78.96 -46.81
#